data_AF-A0A2D8X1P2-F1
#
_entry.id   AF-A0A2D8X1P2-F1
#
_cell.length_a   1.000
_cell.length_b   1.000
_cell.length_c   1.000
_cell.angle_alpha   90.00
_cell.angle_beta   90.00
_cell.angle_gamma   90.00
#
_symmetry.space_group_name_H-M   'P 1'
#
loop_
_entity.id
_entity.type
_entity.pdbx_description
1 polymer ?
#
loop_
_entity_poly.entity_id
_entity_poly.type
_entity_poly.pdbx_seq_one_letter_code
_entity_poly.pdbx_strand_id
1 'polypeptide(L)'
;MNTARAARLTLVMILSAALSACGGAASSDRDVRPDERRTTIWDLFRNNENPNNTVGVNKYLWNASLDVLNFLPVQSIDPFTGVIVTGYGTPPGGGRSYRATIKVSDPALDARSLKLSLQGPGGAAVEPGTVRAVEDAILTRARQLRIQDGRL
;
A
#
# COMPACT_ATOMS: atom_id res chain seq x y z
N MET A 1 -6.29 -28.08 58.34
CA MET A 1 -6.35 -28.17 56.86
C MET A 1 -6.27 -26.74 56.32
N ASN A 2 -5.14 -26.04 56.54
CA ASN A 2 -3.91 -25.98 55.72
C ASN A 2 -4.18 -25.30 54.35
N THR A 3 -3.52 -24.23 53.89
CA THR A 3 -2.50 -23.29 54.42
C THR A 3 -2.31 -22.15 53.39
N ALA A 4 -2.10 -20.92 53.91
CA ALA A 4 -1.14 -19.84 53.50
C ALA A 4 -1.01 -19.39 52.01
N ARG A 5 -1.29 -18.12 51.65
CA ARG A 5 -0.49 -16.86 51.79
C ARG A 5 0.72 -16.74 50.82
N ALA A 6 0.68 -15.75 49.91
CA ALA A 6 1.88 -15.17 49.28
C ALA A 6 1.62 -13.74 48.78
N ALA A 7 1.85 -12.74 49.64
CA ALA A 7 2.09 -11.35 49.25
C ALA A 7 2.90 -10.67 50.37
N ARG A 8 4.19 -10.44 50.13
CA ARG A 8 5.11 -9.66 50.98
C ARG A 8 6.06 -8.95 50.01
N LEU A 9 5.88 -7.67 49.68
CA LEU A 9 6.11 -6.45 50.46
C LEU A 9 7.59 -6.27 50.88
N THR A 10 8.26 -5.38 50.13
CA THR A 10 9.35 -4.45 50.51
C THR A 10 10.59 -4.95 51.26
N LEU A 11 11.76 -4.70 50.67
CA LEU A 11 12.94 -4.27 51.44
C LEU A 11 13.78 -3.29 50.60
N VAL A 12 13.67 -2.02 50.96
CA VAL A 12 14.65 -0.97 50.67
C VAL A 12 15.78 -1.12 51.71
N MET A 13 17.05 -1.16 51.29
CA MET A 13 18.16 -0.82 52.16
C MET A 13 19.21 0.01 51.41
N ILE A 14 19.21 1.28 51.76
CA ILE A 14 20.21 2.32 51.56
C ILE A 14 21.39 2.03 52.50
N LEU A 15 22.66 2.17 52.07
CA LEU A 15 23.65 2.98 52.81
C LEU A 15 24.97 3.20 52.06
N SER A 16 25.39 4.47 52.05
CA SER A 16 26.56 5.07 51.42
C SER A 16 27.83 4.98 52.28
N ALA A 17 29.02 5.01 51.66
CA ALA A 17 30.18 5.75 52.19
C ALA A 17 31.29 5.95 51.12
N ALA A 18 31.70 7.21 50.96
CA ALA A 18 32.87 7.71 50.22
C ALA A 18 34.20 7.32 50.95
N LEU A 19 35.44 7.51 50.50
CA LEU A 19 36.10 8.57 49.73
C LEU A 19 37.57 8.10 49.51
N SER A 20 38.18 8.26 48.33
CA SER A 20 39.64 8.47 48.27
C SER A 20 40.07 9.02 46.90
N ALA A 21 40.79 10.13 46.95
CA ALA A 21 41.29 10.90 45.82
C ALA A 21 42.73 10.49 45.49
N CYS A 22 43.11 10.54 44.20
CA CYS A 22 44.41 11.06 43.71
C CYS A 22 44.51 10.99 42.18
N GLY A 23 44.61 12.17 41.54
CA GLY A 23 45.57 12.51 40.48
C GLY A 23 45.49 11.85 39.10
N GLY A 24 45.36 12.67 38.05
CA GLY A 24 45.82 12.31 36.70
C GLY A 24 45.07 13.01 35.56
N ALA A 25 45.73 13.98 34.92
CA ALA A 25 45.21 14.72 33.78
C ALA A 25 45.01 13.84 32.53
N ALA A 26 43.85 13.96 31.88
CA ALA A 26 43.68 13.80 30.44
C ALA A 26 42.31 14.37 30.04
N SER A 27 42.33 15.59 29.51
CA SER A 27 41.25 16.16 28.72
C SER A 27 41.02 15.31 27.47
N SER A 28 40.05 14.40 27.52
CA SER A 28 39.45 13.83 26.31
C SER A 28 38.16 14.60 26.04
N ASP A 29 38.35 15.72 25.36
CA ASP A 29 37.27 16.46 24.72
C ASP A 29 36.62 15.50 23.73
N ARG A 30 35.50 14.90 24.13
CA ARG A 30 34.68 14.08 23.26
C ARG A 30 33.91 15.05 22.39
N ASP A 31 34.53 15.35 21.27
CA ASP A 31 33.97 16.10 20.16
C ASP A 31 32.75 15.34 19.62
N VAL A 32 31.60 15.47 20.30
CA VAL A 32 30.30 15.10 19.76
C VAL A 32 29.96 16.18 18.76
N ARG A 33 30.56 16.08 17.57
CA ARG A 33 30.08 16.81 16.40
C ARG A 33 28.61 16.41 16.23
N PRO A 34 27.64 17.33 16.37
CA PRO A 34 26.34 17.08 15.82
C PRO A 34 26.58 16.99 14.32
N ASP A 35 26.49 15.77 13.78
CA ASP A 35 26.39 15.58 12.35
C ASP A 35 25.13 16.33 11.94
N GLU A 36 25.36 17.55 11.48
CA GLU A 36 24.40 18.42 10.83
C GLU A 36 23.98 17.64 9.59
N ARG A 37 23.04 16.71 9.78
CA ARG A 37 22.27 16.04 8.74
C ARG A 37 21.53 17.17 8.05
N ARG A 38 22.22 17.82 7.13
CA ARG A 38 21.67 18.72 6.14
C ARG A 38 20.72 17.86 5.34
N THR A 39 19.46 17.87 5.76
CA THR A 39 18.35 17.31 5.01
C THR A 39 18.27 18.12 3.73
N THR A 40 19.01 17.66 2.73
CA THR A 40 19.04 18.35 1.45
C THR A 40 17.68 18.14 0.79
N ILE A 41 17.23 19.14 0.03
CA ILE A 41 16.04 19.02 -0.81
C ILE A 41 16.13 17.79 -1.74
N TRP A 42 17.36 17.34 -2.04
CA TRP A 42 17.67 16.12 -2.78
C TRP A 42 17.33 14.80 -2.07
N ASP A 43 17.29 14.76 -0.73
CA ASP A 43 16.85 13.56 0.00
C ASP A 43 15.35 13.29 -0.18
N LEU A 44 14.56 14.33 -0.44
CA LEU A 44 13.15 14.16 -0.81
C LEU A 44 12.98 13.48 -2.18
N PHE A 45 13.95 13.64 -3.08
CA PHE A 45 13.92 13.03 -4.41
C PHE A 45 14.60 11.65 -4.46
N ARG A 46 15.48 11.32 -3.50
CA ARG A 46 16.09 9.98 -3.38
C ARG A 46 15.25 9.00 -2.58
N ASN A 47 14.36 9.48 -1.70
CA ASN A 47 13.49 8.63 -0.89
C ASN A 47 12.31 8.08 -1.71
N ASN A 48 12.61 7.32 -2.77
CA ASN A 48 11.67 6.47 -3.48
C ASN A 48 11.56 5.07 -2.84
N GLU A 49 12.12 4.90 -1.63
CA GLU A 49 12.20 3.61 -0.91
C GLU A 49 10.98 3.33 -0.01
N ASN A 50 9.98 4.21 0.00
CA ASN A 50 8.69 3.94 0.63
C ASN A 50 7.57 3.93 -0.41
N PRO A 51 7.36 2.81 -1.14
CA PRO A 51 6.24 2.65 -2.09
C PRO A 51 4.84 2.74 -1.44
N ASN A 52 4.78 2.99 -0.13
CA ASN A 52 3.54 3.09 0.64
C ASN A 52 2.95 4.53 0.70
N ASN A 53 3.64 5.55 0.16
CA ASN A 53 3.18 6.96 0.20
C ASN A 53 3.23 7.68 -1.16
N THR A 54 3.39 6.97 -2.28
CA THR A 54 3.11 7.55 -3.59
C THR A 54 1.60 7.56 -3.78
N VAL A 55 0.98 8.73 -3.59
CA VAL A 55 -0.42 8.97 -4.00
C VAL A 55 -0.48 8.78 -5.51
N GLY A 56 -0.71 7.54 -5.93
CA GLY A 56 -0.52 7.13 -7.30
C GLY A 56 -1.30 5.87 -7.61
N VAL A 57 -1.91 5.87 -8.78
CA VAL A 57 -2.62 4.72 -9.34
C VAL A 57 -1.61 3.61 -9.65
N ASN A 58 -1.93 2.36 -9.28
CA ASN A 58 -1.08 1.22 -9.62
C ASN A 58 -1.05 0.99 -11.15
N LYS A 59 0.13 1.09 -11.76
CA LYS A 59 0.32 0.91 -13.22
C LYS A 59 -0.17 -0.44 -13.76
N TYR A 60 -0.06 -1.50 -12.97
CA TYR A 60 -0.44 -2.85 -13.40
C TYR A 60 -1.95 -3.04 -13.35
N LEU A 61 -2.63 -2.56 -12.30
CA LEU A 61 -4.10 -2.59 -12.23
C LEU A 61 -4.71 -1.78 -13.37
N TRP A 62 -4.11 -0.63 -13.67
CA TRP A 62 -4.53 0.23 -14.77
C TRP A 62 -4.42 -0.48 -16.12
N ASN A 63 -3.22 -0.95 -16.47
CA ASN A 63 -2.98 -1.63 -17.74
C ASN A 63 -3.79 -2.94 -17.85
N ALA A 64 -3.91 -3.70 -16.77
CA ALA A 64 -4.71 -4.91 -16.75
C ALA A 64 -6.20 -4.63 -16.97
N SER A 65 -6.72 -3.52 -16.44
CA SER A 65 -8.11 -3.13 -16.66
C SER A 65 -8.38 -2.85 -18.13
N LEU A 66 -7.47 -2.15 -18.80
CA LEU A 66 -7.56 -1.87 -20.24
C LEU A 66 -7.42 -3.15 -21.07
N ASP A 67 -6.51 -4.05 -20.70
CA ASP A 67 -6.32 -5.34 -21.39
C ASP A 67 -7.56 -6.24 -21.29
N VAL A 68 -8.08 -6.43 -20.08
CA VAL A 68 -9.21 -7.34 -19.82
C VAL A 68 -10.52 -6.78 -20.38
N LEU A 69 -10.71 -5.47 -20.31
CA LEU A 69 -11.92 -4.79 -20.78
C LEU A 69 -11.75 -4.12 -22.15
N ASN A 70 -10.79 -4.56 -22.96
CA ASN A 70 -10.49 -3.97 -24.27
C ASN A 70 -11.65 -4.04 -25.29
N PHE A 71 -12.64 -4.91 -25.04
CA PHE A 71 -13.85 -5.04 -25.84
C PHE A 71 -14.90 -3.96 -25.52
N LEU A 72 -14.71 -3.21 -24.43
CA LEU A 72 -15.56 -2.08 -24.09
C LEU A 72 -15.01 -0.79 -24.70
N PRO A 73 -15.83 0.03 -25.37
CA PRO A 73 -15.37 1.31 -25.91
C PRO A 73 -15.04 2.28 -24.77
N VAL A 74 -13.82 2.79 -24.71
CA VAL A 74 -13.44 3.80 -23.71
C VAL A 74 -14.18 5.11 -23.98
N GLN A 75 -14.75 5.71 -22.93
CA GLN A 75 -15.46 7.00 -23.01
C GLN A 75 -14.66 8.12 -22.34
N SER A 76 -14.09 7.86 -21.17
CA SER A 76 -13.30 8.83 -20.41
C SER A 76 -12.22 8.13 -19.60
N ILE A 77 -11.05 8.76 -19.50
CA ILE A 77 -9.90 8.29 -18.75
C ILE A 77 -9.35 9.46 -17.93
N ASP A 78 -9.26 9.30 -16.61
CA ASP A 78 -8.58 10.23 -15.71
C ASP A 78 -7.45 9.48 -14.97
N PRO A 79 -6.18 9.69 -15.37
CA PRO A 79 -5.04 9.01 -14.78
C PRO A 79 -4.66 9.53 -13.39
N PHE A 80 -5.11 10.73 -13.00
CA PHE A 80 -4.79 11.30 -11.70
C PHE A 80 -5.70 10.74 -10.61
N THR A 81 -7.00 10.62 -10.91
CA THR A 81 -7.97 10.04 -9.96
C THR A 81 -8.11 8.53 -10.07
N GLY A 82 -7.52 7.93 -11.11
CA GLY A 82 -7.56 6.49 -11.36
C GLY A 82 -8.91 6.00 -11.87
N VAL A 83 -9.69 6.86 -12.53
CA VAL A 83 -11.03 6.54 -13.01
C VAL A 83 -11.03 6.28 -14.51
N ILE A 84 -11.62 5.15 -14.91
CA ILE A 84 -11.86 4.80 -16.31
C ILE A 84 -13.37 4.56 -16.47
N VAL A 85 -13.97 5.23 -17.44
CA VAL A 85 -15.39 5.05 -17.79
C VAL A 85 -15.44 4.49 -19.21
N THR A 86 -16.21 3.42 -19.36
CA THR A 86 -16.43 2.77 -20.64
C THR A 86 -17.89 2.89 -21.09
N GLY A 87 -18.12 2.67 -22.37
CA GLY A 87 -19.44 2.52 -22.95
C GLY A 87 -19.90 1.07 -22.92
N TYR A 88 -21.06 0.82 -23.51
CA TYR A 88 -21.61 -0.53 -23.60
C TYR A 88 -20.85 -1.38 -24.60
N GLY A 89 -20.49 -2.59 -24.19
CA GLY A 89 -19.93 -3.61 -25.07
C GLY A 89 -20.29 -5.00 -24.57
N THR A 90 -20.12 -6.00 -25.44
CA THR A 90 -20.44 -7.39 -25.14
C THR A 90 -19.13 -8.16 -24.99
N PRO A 91 -18.90 -8.85 -23.86
CA PRO A 91 -17.70 -9.66 -23.68
C PRO A 91 -17.65 -10.82 -24.67
N PRO A 92 -16.45 -11.25 -25.10
CA PRO A 92 -16.30 -12.43 -25.94
C PRO A 92 -16.84 -13.67 -25.22
N GLY A 93 -17.71 -14.42 -25.89
CA GLY A 93 -18.36 -15.61 -25.31
C GLY A 93 -19.53 -15.31 -24.35
N GLY A 94 -19.87 -14.03 -24.12
CA GLY A 94 -21.05 -13.63 -23.36
C GLY A 94 -22.19 -13.12 -24.22
N GLY A 95 -23.41 -13.13 -23.68
CA GLY A 95 -24.62 -12.71 -24.40
C GLY A 95 -25.22 -11.37 -23.96
N ARG A 96 -24.66 -10.72 -22.92
CA ARG A 96 -25.20 -9.48 -22.35
C ARG A 96 -24.18 -8.37 -22.45
N SER A 97 -24.59 -7.24 -23.01
CA SER A 97 -23.76 -6.04 -23.00
C SER A 97 -23.80 -5.39 -21.61
N TYR A 98 -22.70 -4.75 -21.25
CA TYR A 98 -22.61 -3.92 -20.06
C TYR A 98 -21.58 -2.81 -20.31
N ARG A 99 -21.65 -1.78 -19.49
CA ARG A 99 -20.59 -0.79 -19.34
C ARG A 99 -19.89 -1.00 -18.01
N ALA A 100 -18.63 -0.62 -17.96
CA ALA A 100 -17.82 -0.66 -16.75
C ALA A 100 -17.37 0.75 -16.34
N THR A 101 -17.44 1.02 -15.04
CA THR A 101 -16.74 2.11 -14.38
C THR A 101 -15.70 1.50 -13.46
N ILE A 102 -14.43 1.83 -13.71
CA ILE A 102 -13.29 1.30 -12.98
C ILE A 102 -12.66 2.44 -12.19
N LYS A 103 -12.32 2.19 -10.93
CA LYS A 103 -11.55 3.10 -10.10
C LYS A 103 -10.40 2.36 -9.43
N VAL A 104 -9.18 2.85 -9.63
CA VAL A 104 -7.99 2.38 -8.92
C VAL A 104 -7.65 3.39 -7.83
N SER A 105 -7.80 3.01 -6.56
CA SER A 105 -7.74 3.95 -5.43
C SER A 105 -6.45 3.94 -4.63
N ASP A 106 -5.62 2.90 -4.75
CA ASP A 106 -4.41 2.73 -3.94
C ASP A 106 -3.28 2.15 -4.82
N PRO A 107 -2.01 2.49 -4.55
CA PRO A 107 -0.85 1.93 -5.25
C PRO A 107 -0.64 0.43 -5.00
N ALA A 108 -1.29 -0.19 -4.01
CA ALA A 108 -1.17 -1.61 -3.72
C ALA A 108 -1.72 -2.50 -4.85
N LEU A 109 -1.17 -3.71 -4.96
CA LEU A 109 -1.58 -4.71 -5.96
C LEU A 109 -2.51 -5.75 -5.33
N ASP A 110 -3.71 -5.33 -4.95
CA ASP A 110 -4.71 -6.18 -4.32
C ASP A 110 -6.15 -5.74 -4.69
N ALA A 111 -7.14 -6.52 -4.25
CA ALA A 111 -8.55 -6.27 -4.56
C ALA A 111 -9.08 -4.97 -3.94
N ARG A 112 -8.62 -4.56 -2.74
CA ARG A 112 -9.09 -3.32 -2.10
C ARG A 112 -8.73 -2.07 -2.89
N SER A 113 -7.71 -2.17 -3.74
CA SER A 113 -7.19 -1.07 -4.56
C SER A 113 -7.97 -0.89 -5.86
N LEU A 114 -8.84 -1.83 -6.22
CA LEU A 114 -9.66 -1.81 -7.42
C LEU A 114 -11.14 -1.74 -7.05
N LYS A 115 -11.90 -0.85 -7.69
CA LYS A 115 -13.35 -0.82 -7.61
C LYS A 115 -13.92 -0.92 -9.00
N LEU A 116 -14.73 -1.95 -9.23
CA LEU A 116 -15.42 -2.19 -10.48
C LEU A 116 -16.93 -2.07 -10.28
N SER A 117 -17.57 -1.29 -11.13
CA SER A 117 -19.02 -1.24 -11.24
C SER A 117 -19.42 -1.59 -12.66
N LEU A 118 -20.29 -2.58 -12.81
CA LEU A 118 -20.86 -2.97 -14.10
C LEU A 118 -22.34 -2.59 -14.14
N GLN A 119 -22.79 -2.09 -15.28
CA GLN A 119 -24.18 -1.69 -15.49
C GLN A 119 -24.66 -2.16 -16.87
N GLY A 120 -25.83 -2.80 -16.91
CA GLY A 120 -26.47 -3.24 -18.14
C GLY A 120 -27.24 -2.11 -18.86
N PRO A 121 -27.76 -2.39 -20.07
CA PRO A 121 -28.59 -1.45 -20.81
C PRO A 121 -29.81 -1.01 -20.00
N GLY A 122 -30.23 0.25 -20.15
CA GLY A 122 -31.36 0.81 -19.39
C GLY A 122 -31.13 0.87 -17.88
N GLY A 123 -29.89 0.66 -17.41
CA GLY A 123 -29.54 0.65 -16.00
C GLY A 123 -29.81 -0.68 -15.29
N ALA A 124 -30.00 -1.77 -16.04
CA ALA A 124 -30.15 -3.09 -15.47
C ALA A 124 -28.95 -3.48 -14.58
N ALA A 125 -29.24 -4.15 -13.47
CA ALA A 125 -28.20 -4.70 -12.60
C ALA A 125 -27.48 -5.87 -13.28
N VAL A 126 -26.15 -5.89 -13.15
CA VAL A 126 -25.32 -7.03 -13.53
C VAL A 126 -25.21 -7.97 -12.33
N GLU A 127 -25.14 -9.27 -12.60
CA GLU A 127 -25.00 -10.28 -11.56
C GLU A 127 -23.71 -10.03 -10.73
N PRO A 128 -23.77 -10.07 -9.39
CA PRO A 128 -22.58 -9.88 -8.55
C PRO A 128 -21.46 -10.87 -8.84
N GLY A 129 -21.78 -12.11 -9.24
CA GLY A 129 -20.79 -13.12 -9.64
C GLY A 129 -20.00 -12.69 -10.87
N THR A 130 -20.66 -12.08 -11.86
CA THR A 130 -20.01 -11.54 -13.06
C THR A 130 -19.05 -10.40 -12.70
N VAL A 131 -19.46 -9.47 -11.82
CA VAL A 131 -18.59 -8.37 -11.37
C VAL A 131 -17.31 -8.91 -10.73
N ARG A 132 -17.44 -9.87 -9.81
CA ARG A 132 -16.29 -10.51 -9.14
C ARG A 132 -15.38 -11.25 -10.12
N ALA A 133 -15.96 -12.01 -11.05
CA ALA A 133 -15.18 -12.75 -12.04
C ALA A 133 -14.32 -11.81 -12.92
N VAL A 134 -14.87 -10.66 -13.31
CA VAL A 134 -14.14 -9.64 -14.08
C VAL A 134 -13.05 -8.98 -13.21
N GLU A 135 -13.36 -8.65 -11.96
CA GLU A 135 -12.38 -8.12 -11.01
C GLU A 135 -11.20 -9.09 -10.79
N ASP A 136 -11.49 -10.38 -10.57
CA ASP A 136 -10.47 -11.42 -10.43
C ASP A 136 -9.62 -11.59 -11.69
N ALA A 137 -10.23 -11.47 -12.87
CA ALA A 137 -9.52 -11.49 -14.14
C ALA A 137 -8.55 -10.31 -14.26
N ILE A 138 -8.95 -9.10 -13.87
CA ILE A 138 -8.09 -7.91 -13.83
C ILE A 138 -6.94 -8.11 -12.86
N LEU A 139 -7.23 -8.56 -11.62
CA LEU A 139 -6.19 -8.80 -10.61
C LEU A 139 -5.18 -9.86 -11.07
N THR A 140 -5.66 -10.92 -11.71
CA THR A 140 -4.82 -11.98 -12.26
C THR A 140 -3.93 -11.45 -13.37
N ARG A 141 -4.49 -10.69 -14.32
CA ARG A 141 -3.73 -10.06 -15.41
C ARG A 141 -2.69 -9.06 -14.88
N ALA A 142 -3.03 -8.27 -13.86
CA ALA A 142 -2.10 -7.32 -13.24
C ALA A 142 -0.88 -8.02 -12.62
N ARG A 143 -1.08 -9.17 -11.95
CA ARG A 143 0.03 -9.99 -11.44
C ARG A 143 0.91 -10.51 -12.57
N GLN A 144 0.33 -10.95 -13.69
CA GLN A 144 1.10 -11.39 -14.85
C GLN A 144 1.98 -10.25 -15.40
N LEU A 145 1.41 -9.05 -15.56
CA LEU A 145 2.16 -7.87 -16.01
C LEU A 145 3.30 -7.51 -15.06
N ARG A 146 3.08 -7.59 -13.74
CA ARG A 146 4.13 -7.36 -12.74
C ARG A 146 5.27 -8.39 -12.85
N ILE A 147 4.94 -9.66 -13.04
CA ILE A 147 5.95 -10.71 -13.21
C ILE A 147 6.72 -10.49 -14.51
N GLN A 148 6.05 -10.10 -15.60
CA GLN A 148 6.69 -9.83 -16.88
C GLN A 148 7.68 -8.66 -16.78
N ASP A 149 7.30 -7.56 -16.11
CA ASP A 149 8.16 -6.39 -15.90
C ASP A 149 9.40 -6.72 -15.07
N GLY A 150 9.26 -7.56 -14.04
CA GLY A 150 10.39 -7.97 -13.19
C GLY A 150 11.35 -8.99 -13.83
N ARG A 151 11.11 -9.44 -15.07
CA ARG A 151 11.99 -10.35 -15.81
C ARG A 151 12.91 -9.63 -16.81
N LEU A 152 12.72 -8.33 -16.98
CA LEU A 152 13.54 -7.45 -17.81
C LEU A 152 14.70 -6.90 -16.98
#